data_AF-A0A3P7MUM6-F1
#
_entry.id   AF-A0A3P7MUM6-F1
#
_cell.length_a   1.000
_cell.length_b   1.000
_cell.length_c   1.000
_cell.angle_alpha   90.00
_cell.angle_beta   90.00
_cell.angle_gamma   90.00
#
_symmetry.space_group_name_H-M   'P 1'
#
loop_
_entity.id
_entity.type
_entity.pdbx_description
1 polymer ?
#
loop_
_entity_poly.entity_id
_entity_poly.type
_entity_poly.pdbx_seq_one_letter_code
_entity_poly.pdbx_strand_id
1 'polypeptide(L)'
;MKADLCIHLNRMVFNEHPAFRLASDGCLRSLAVNFNTLHTAPGDLIFHQGESIDQLCFVVTGSLEVIQDDEIVAILGNVVLLRLKYSFC
;
A
#
# COMPACT_ATOMS: atom_id res chain seq x y z
N MET A 1 14.45 -14.81 12.74
CA MET A 1 13.33 -14.76 13.70
C MET A 1 12.42 -13.55 13.50
N LYS A 2 12.87 -12.29 13.65
CA LYS A 2 11.98 -11.12 13.44
C LYS A 2 11.55 -10.94 11.98
N ALA A 3 12.45 -11.15 11.03
CA ALA A 3 12.16 -11.01 9.59
C ALA A 3 11.17 -12.07 9.06
N ASP A 4 11.24 -13.30 9.56
CA ASP A 4 10.34 -14.39 9.13
C ASP A 4 8.90 -14.13 9.59
N LEU A 5 8.73 -13.53 10.78
CA LEU A 5 7.43 -13.05 11.26
C LEU A 5 6.91 -11.90 10.38
N CYS A 6 7.74 -10.93 10.05
CA CYS A 6 7.36 -9.81 9.19
C CYS A 6 6.96 -10.28 7.78
N ILE A 7 7.64 -11.29 7.22
CA ILE A 7 7.22 -11.91 5.95
C ILE A 7 5.84 -12.52 6.09
N HIS A 8 5.59 -13.28 7.17
CA HIS A 8 4.29 -13.91 7.38
C HIS A 8 3.16 -12.88 7.52
N LEU A 9 3.41 -11.75 8.18
CA LEU A 9 2.44 -10.66 8.33
C LEU A 9 2.14 -9.99 6.99
N ASN A 10 3.14 -9.81 6.13
CA ASN A 10 3.00 -9.16 4.82
C ASN A 10 2.76 -10.15 3.66
N ARG A 11 2.47 -11.42 3.96
CA ARG A 11 2.38 -12.49 2.96
C ARG A 11 1.34 -12.21 1.86
N MET A 12 0.26 -11.51 2.21
CA MET A 12 -0.77 -11.13 1.24
C MET A 12 -0.21 -10.18 0.18
N VAL A 13 0.71 -9.29 0.54
CA VAL A 13 1.37 -8.41 -0.44
C VAL A 13 2.40 -9.19 -1.25
N PHE A 14 3.29 -9.92 -0.58
CA PHE A 14 4.42 -10.57 -1.25
C PHE A 14 4.02 -11.74 -2.14
N ASN A 15 2.94 -12.46 -1.81
CA ASN A 15 2.49 -13.61 -2.61
C ASN A 15 1.50 -13.21 -3.71
N GLU A 16 0.62 -12.23 -3.46
CA GLU A 16 -0.43 -11.87 -4.42
C GLU A 16 0.03 -10.82 -5.43
N HIS A 17 0.91 -9.89 -5.02
CA HIS A 17 1.29 -8.79 -5.90
C HIS A 17 2.43 -9.19 -6.87
N PRO A 18 2.23 -9.08 -8.20
CA PRO A 18 3.17 -9.60 -9.20
C PRO A 18 4.55 -8.95 -9.14
N ALA A 19 4.68 -7.74 -8.59
CA ALA A 19 5.97 -7.06 -8.44
C ALA A 19 6.98 -7.80 -7.55
N PHE A 20 6.52 -8.69 -6.66
CA PHE A 20 7.40 -9.43 -5.75
C PHE A 20 7.71 -10.86 -6.20
N ARG A 21 7.10 -11.32 -7.31
CA ARG A 21 7.24 -12.72 -7.79
C ARG A 21 8.69 -13.16 -8.03
N LEU A 22 9.56 -12.23 -8.43
CA LEU A 22 10.98 -12.50 -8.72
C LEU A 22 11.93 -12.05 -7.60
N ALA A 23 11.40 -11.54 -6.49
CA ALA A 23 12.22 -11.12 -5.37
C ALA A 23 12.79 -12.34 -4.64
N SER A 24 14.08 -12.29 -4.29
CA SER A 24 14.70 -13.34 -3.48
C SER A 24 14.22 -13.28 -2.03
N ASP A 25 14.30 -14.39 -1.29
CA ASP A 25 13.99 -14.42 0.14
C ASP A 25 14.78 -13.39 0.96
N GLY A 26 16.04 -13.12 0.56
CA GLY A 26 16.85 -12.07 1.17
C GLY A 26 16.24 -10.69 0.95
N CYS A 27 15.80 -10.39 -0.27
CA CYS A 27 15.13 -9.14 -0.61
C CYS A 27 13.80 -8.99 0.14
N LEU A 28 12.97 -10.04 0.17
CA LEU A 28 11.69 -10.04 0.89
C LEU A 28 11.88 -9.83 2.39
N ARG A 29 12.88 -10.48 3.01
CA ARG A 29 13.20 -10.26 4.43
C ARG A 29 13.60 -8.81 4.71
N SER A 30 14.41 -8.22 3.85
CA SER A 30 14.83 -6.82 3.97
C SER A 30 13.68 -5.84 3.74
N LEU A 31 12.74 -6.15 2.84
CA LEU A 31 11.56 -5.33 2.61
C LEU A 31 10.55 -5.46 3.76
N ALA A 32 10.32 -6.67 4.25
CA ALA A 32 9.29 -6.98 5.24
C ALA A 32 9.42 -6.15 6.53
N VAL A 33 10.64 -5.80 6.93
CA VAL A 33 10.89 -4.98 8.14
C VAL A 33 10.56 -3.50 7.95
N ASN A 34 10.40 -3.03 6.71
CA ASN A 34 10.05 -1.65 6.36
C ASN A 34 8.56 -1.47 6.04
N PHE A 35 7.79 -2.57 5.99
CA PHE A 35 6.35 -2.51 5.78
C PHE A 35 5.62 -2.17 7.08
N ASN A 36 4.73 -1.18 6.99
CA ASN A 36 3.75 -0.86 8.03
C ASN A 36 2.35 -1.21 7.54
N THR A 37 1.51 -1.70 8.44
CA THR A 37 0.09 -1.95 8.16
C THR A 37 -0.73 -0.80 8.71
N LEU A 38 -1.54 -0.18 7.85
CA LEU A 38 -2.51 0.85 8.24
C LEU A 38 -3.91 0.25 8.17
N HIS A 39 -4.69 0.44 9.23
CA HIS A 39 -6.11 0.09 9.28
C HIS A 39 -6.93 1.37 9.38
N THR A 40 -7.94 1.48 8.53
CA THR A 40 -8.84 2.63 8.48
C THR A 40 -10.30 2.17 8.53
N ALA A 41 -11.18 3.04 9.04
CA ALA A 41 -12.61 2.82 9.02
C ALA A 41 -13.22 3.35 7.70
N PRO A 42 -14.42 2.88 7.31
CA PRO A 42 -15.16 3.46 6.19
C PRO A 42 -15.40 4.96 6.41
N GLY A 43 -15.05 5.78 5.42
CA GLY A 43 -15.17 7.24 5.48
C GLY A 43 -13.93 7.97 6.01
N ASP A 44 -12.91 7.25 6.52
CA ASP A 44 -11.65 7.87 6.91
C ASP A 44 -10.85 8.29 5.67
N LEU A 45 -10.31 9.52 5.71
CA LEU A 45 -9.35 10.00 4.72
C LEU A 45 -7.95 9.50 5.07
N ILE A 46 -7.34 8.76 4.14
CA ILE A 46 -5.97 8.28 4.30
C ILE A 46 -4.96 9.37 3.94
N PHE A 47 -5.26 10.14 2.90
CA PHE A 47 -4.42 11.21 2.40
C PHE A 47 -5.26 12.42 2.04
N HIS A 48 -4.71 13.61 2.26
CA HIS A 48 -5.35 14.85 1.87
C HIS A 48 -4.79 15.39 0.55
N GLN A 49 -5.62 16.10 -0.20
CA GLN A 49 -5.17 16.82 -1.39
C GLN A 49 -4.10 17.85 -1.00
N GLY A 50 -2.97 17.84 -1.73
CA GLY A 50 -1.82 18.71 -1.45
C GLY A 50 -0.85 18.19 -0.39
N GLU A 51 -1.12 17.03 0.23
CA GLU A 51 -0.18 16.38 1.14
C GLU A 51 1.00 15.76 0.36
N SER A 52 2.21 15.90 0.90
CA SER A 52 3.39 15.23 0.35
C SER A 52 3.38 13.76 0.76
N ILE A 53 3.42 12.86 -0.23
CA ILE A 53 3.35 11.43 0.00
C ILE A 53 4.64 10.76 -0.46
N ASP A 54 5.46 10.39 0.53
CA ASP A 54 6.74 9.70 0.31
C ASP A 54 6.63 8.17 0.52
N GLN A 55 5.40 7.65 0.61
CA GLN A 55 5.13 6.25 0.86
C GLN A 55 4.46 5.59 -0.34
N LEU A 56 4.61 4.27 -0.40
CA LEU A 56 4.01 3.43 -1.41
C LEU A 56 3.11 2.40 -0.72
N CYS A 57 1.84 2.43 -1.06
CA CYS A 57 0.80 1.71 -0.35
C CYS A 57 0.23 0.57 -1.20
N PHE A 58 -0.14 -0.51 -0.54
CA PHE A 58 -0.81 -1.67 -1.15
C PHE A 58 -2.15 -1.86 -0.46
N VAL A 59 -3.24 -1.87 -1.24
CA VAL A 59 -4.56 -2.24 -0.71
C VAL A 59 -4.61 -3.76 -0.61
N VAL A 60 -4.62 -4.28 0.61
CA VAL A 60 -4.61 -5.73 0.89
C VAL A 60 -6.02 -6.27 1.11
N THR A 61 -6.88 -5.47 1.74
CA THR A 61 -8.29 -5.81 2.00
C THR A 61 -9.15 -4.55 1.87
N GLY A 62 -10.30 -4.69 1.20
CA GLY A 62 -11.27 -3.61 1.03
C GLY A 62 -11.06 -2.83 -0.27
N SER A 63 -11.62 -1.62 -0.31
CA SER A 63 -11.51 -0.69 -1.44
C SER A 63 -11.32 0.73 -0.93
N LEU A 64 -10.64 1.55 -1.72
CA LEU A 64 -10.46 2.98 -1.45
C LEU A 64 -11.05 3.79 -2.60
N GLU A 65 -11.62 4.94 -2.27
CA GLU A 65 -12.12 5.91 -3.23
C GLU A 65 -11.10 7.04 -3.35
N VAL A 66 -10.77 7.42 -4.58
CA VAL A 66 -9.98 8.62 -4.87
C VAL A 66 -10.97 9.71 -5.22
N ILE A 67 -11.02 10.74 -4.39
CA ILE A 67 -11.94 11.87 -4.53
C ILE A 67 -11.14 13.09 -4.97
N GLN A 68 -11.63 13.78 -6.00
CA GLN A 68 -11.10 15.06 -6.47
C GLN A 68 -12.27 15.98 -6.80
N ASP A 69 -12.25 17.21 -6.29
CA ASP A 69 -13.30 18.21 -6.50
C ASP A 69 -14.71 17.68 -6.16
N ASP A 70 -14.83 17.00 -5.02
CA ASP A 70 -16.05 16.33 -4.51
C ASP A 70 -16.61 15.20 -5.40
N GLU A 71 -15.87 14.76 -6.43
CA GLU A 71 -16.24 13.68 -7.32
C GLU A 71 -15.30 12.47 -7.19
N ILE A 72 -15.85 11.25 -7.32
CA ILE A 72 -15.05 10.01 -7.29
C ILE A 72 -14.39 9.81 -8.66
N VAL A 73 -13.07 9.92 -8.73
CA VAL A 73 -12.30 9.76 -9.96
C VAL A 73 -11.74 8.36 -10.16
N ALA A 74 -11.56 7.60 -9.07
CA ALA A 74 -11.12 6.21 -9.15
C ALA A 74 -11.56 5.41 -7.91
N ILE A 75 -11.69 4.10 -8.10
CA ILE A 75 -11.87 3.12 -7.02
C ILE A 75 -10.69 2.15 -7.08
N LEU A 76 -10.00 2.00 -5.96
CA LEU A 76 -8.79 1.20 -5.81
C LEU A 76 -9.13 -0.05 -5.02
N GLY A 77 -9.01 -1.21 -5.65
CA GLY A 77 -9.27 -2.50 -5.03
C GLY A 77 -8.01 -3.22 -4.58
N ASN A 78 -8.21 -4.45 -4.12
CA ASN A 78 -7.13 -5.35 -3.71
C ASN A 78 -6.03 -5.45 -4.78
N VAL A 79 -4.77 -5.41 -4.32
CA VAL A 79 -3.54 -5.61 -5.13
C VAL A 79 -3.23 -4.44 -6.07
N VAL A 80 -3.70 -3.23 -5.77
CA VAL A 80 -3.25 -2.02 -6.47
C VAL A 80 -2.04 -1.39 -5.76
N LEU A 81 -0.99 -1.13 -6.54
CA LEU A 81 0.16 -0.34 -6.14
C LEU A 81 -0.18 1.14 -6.20
N LEU A 82 -0.25 1.81 -5.05
CA LEU A 82 -0.41 3.25 -5.00
C LEU A 82 0.95 3.91 -4.93
N ARG A 83 1.38 4.46 -6.07
CA ARG A 83 2.45 5.46 -6.11
C ARG A 83 1.81 6.83 -6.24
N LEU A 84 1.54 7.48 -5.12
CA LEU A 84 0.99 8.83 -5.11
C LEU A 84 2.12 9.81 -5.41
N LYS A 85 2.32 10.14 -6.69
CA LYS A 85 3.07 11.33 -7.09
C LYS A 85 2.10 12.49 -7.24
N TYR A 86 1.56 12.99 -6.13
CA TYR A 86 0.87 14.28 -6.13
C TYR A 86 1.79 15.31 -5.47
N SER A 87 2.81 15.72 -6.22
CA SER A 87 3.52 16.97 -5.96
C SER A 87 2.98 17.97 -6.97
N PHE A 88 1.94 18.70 -6.57
CA PHE A 88 1.59 19.98 -7.19
C PHE A 88 2.06 21.06 -6.21
N CYS A 89 3.27 21.55 -6.44
CA CYS A 89 3.52 22.98 -6.31
C CYS A 89 3.40 23.57 -7.72
#